data_AF-A0A662C8B4-F1
#
_entry.id   AF-A0A662C8B4-F1
#
_cell.length_a   1.000
_cell.length_b   1.000
_cell.length_c   1.000
_cell.angle_alpha   90.00
_cell.angle_beta   90.00
_cell.angle_gamma   90.00
#
_symmetry.space_group_name_H-M   'P 1'
#
loop_
_entity.id
_entity.type
_entity.pdbx_description
1 polymer ?
#
loop_
_entity_poly.entity_id
_entity_poly.type
_entity_poly.pdbx_seq_one_letter_code
_entity_poly.pdbx_strand_id
1 'polypeptide(L)'
;MRRSGRSVKFVLVVLGVLFLSYSLGFSEVRVPKRLYLHLSSAYLACNAKGLRLQLVAEGNVLSYCGGWRVLKTKPFLFHMKHRGWKRFFWKVNTSRQLAYRVRGGQFGHPGGRKEALDVTVEVVGKPKHPRRFYLRFSDAYMVIEPGRRPSRLRLLQVVAQGDVLSYGVNWRIKRLKPYLFHLKREGWKGFYWKINTSRREVYRVEGGRFGRLGGREELLNIRVDVVY
;
A
#
# COMPACT_ATOMS: atom_id res chain seq x y z
N MET A 1 58.44 15.48 -78.04
CA MET A 1 59.08 14.17 -77.76
C MET A 1 58.88 13.85 -76.28
N ARG A 2 58.46 12.61 -75.97
CA ARG A 2 58.02 12.09 -74.66
C ARG A 2 59.11 12.08 -73.57
N ARG A 3 58.68 12.26 -72.30
CA ARG A 3 59.03 11.49 -71.06
C ARG A 3 58.41 12.23 -69.86
N SER A 4 57.28 11.79 -69.30
CA SER A 4 57.09 10.74 -68.28
C SER A 4 57.90 10.95 -66.99
N GLY A 5 57.25 11.47 -65.95
CA GLY A 5 57.73 11.49 -64.57
C GLY A 5 56.59 11.12 -63.63
N ARG A 6 56.76 10.05 -62.86
CA ARG A 6 55.71 9.25 -62.20
C ARG A 6 55.13 9.93 -60.96
N SER A 7 53.82 9.75 -60.81
CA SER A 7 53.03 9.96 -59.60
C SER A 7 53.34 8.88 -58.57
N VAL A 8 53.67 9.25 -57.34
CA VAL A 8 53.74 8.34 -56.19
C VAL A 8 52.46 8.52 -55.39
N LYS A 9 51.56 7.55 -55.45
CA LYS A 9 50.38 7.47 -54.58
C LYS A 9 50.77 6.70 -53.31
N PHE A 10 50.69 7.37 -52.17
CA PHE A 10 50.70 6.75 -50.85
C PHE A 10 49.43 5.90 -50.70
N VAL A 11 49.60 4.58 -50.54
CA VAL A 11 48.52 3.67 -50.11
C VAL A 11 48.61 3.57 -48.60
N LEU A 12 47.71 4.27 -47.91
CA LEU A 12 47.51 4.15 -46.48
C LEU A 12 46.68 2.87 -46.22
N VAL A 13 47.32 1.79 -45.77
CA VAL A 13 46.62 0.59 -45.30
C VAL A 13 46.15 0.86 -43.87
N VAL A 14 44.87 1.22 -43.72
CA VAL A 14 44.23 1.33 -42.41
C VAL A 14 43.92 -0.08 -41.91
N LEU A 15 44.67 -0.56 -40.93
CA LEU A 15 44.34 -1.75 -40.15
C LEU A 15 43.04 -1.49 -39.37
N GLY A 16 41.95 -2.15 -39.79
CA GLY A 16 40.69 -2.16 -39.08
C GLY A 16 40.79 -2.95 -37.78
N VAL A 17 40.87 -2.24 -36.66
CA VAL A 17 40.64 -2.81 -35.33
C VAL A 17 39.12 -2.98 -35.17
N LEU A 18 38.65 -4.23 -35.31
CA LEU A 18 37.29 -4.64 -34.98
C LEU A 18 37.06 -4.46 -33.47
N PHE A 19 36.47 -3.33 -33.09
CA PHE A 19 35.84 -3.16 -31.79
C PHE A 19 34.58 -4.04 -31.74
N LEU A 20 34.73 -5.28 -31.26
CA LEU A 20 33.63 -6.08 -30.73
C LEU A 20 33.15 -5.42 -29.44
N SER A 21 32.24 -4.45 -29.57
CA SER A 21 31.49 -3.93 -28.44
C SER A 21 30.52 -5.01 -27.97
N TYR A 22 30.97 -5.81 -26.99
CA TYR A 22 30.08 -6.59 -26.13
C TYR A 22 29.14 -5.61 -25.43
N SER A 23 28.00 -5.36 -26.06
CA SER A 23 26.85 -4.73 -25.45
C SER A 23 26.27 -5.76 -24.48
N LEU A 24 26.91 -5.88 -23.31
CA LEU A 24 26.28 -6.44 -22.12
C LEU A 24 24.96 -5.70 -21.97
N GLY A 25 23.88 -6.36 -22.38
CA GLY A 25 22.53 -5.85 -22.29
C GLY A 25 22.23 -5.61 -20.82
N PHE A 26 22.47 -4.39 -20.35
CA PHE A 26 21.92 -3.90 -19.10
C PHE A 26 20.41 -4.00 -19.28
N SER A 27 19.82 -5.08 -18.74
CA SER A 27 18.38 -5.19 -18.60
C SER A 27 17.93 -3.91 -17.92
N GLU A 28 17.24 -3.06 -18.67
CA GLU A 28 16.79 -1.76 -18.20
C GLU A 28 16.05 -1.99 -16.87
N VAL A 29 16.60 -1.50 -15.75
CA VAL A 29 16.07 -1.84 -14.43
C VAL A 29 14.71 -1.17 -14.29
N ARG A 30 13.65 -1.94 -14.56
CA ARG A 30 12.28 -1.44 -14.63
C ARG A 30 11.81 -1.01 -13.25
N VAL A 31 11.23 0.18 -13.16
CA VAL A 31 10.51 0.63 -11.97
C VAL A 31 9.14 -0.05 -11.98
N PRO A 32 8.71 -0.69 -10.89
CA PRO A 32 7.35 -1.22 -10.79
C PRO A 32 6.28 -0.17 -11.06
N LYS A 33 5.27 -0.52 -11.85
CA LYS A 33 4.05 0.27 -12.05
C LYS A 33 3.14 0.21 -10.84
N ARG A 34 3.07 -0.95 -10.17
CA ARG A 34 2.20 -1.16 -9.01
C ARG A 34 2.78 -2.21 -8.07
N LEU A 35 2.59 -1.99 -6.77
CA LEU A 35 2.95 -2.91 -5.69
C LEU A 35 1.70 -3.27 -4.90
N TYR A 36 1.64 -4.53 -4.45
CA TYR A 36 0.63 -5.01 -3.52
C TYR A 36 1.34 -5.55 -2.28
N LEU A 37 1.03 -4.96 -1.12
CA LEU A 37 1.53 -5.40 0.17
C LEU A 37 0.39 -6.10 0.91
N HIS A 38 0.42 -7.43 1.00
CA HIS A 38 -0.59 -8.21 1.71
C HIS A 38 -0.32 -8.14 3.20
N LEU A 39 -1.29 -7.62 3.95
CA LEU A 39 -1.16 -7.31 5.36
C LEU A 39 -1.64 -8.51 6.16
N SER A 40 -0.74 -9.17 6.88
CA SER A 40 -1.04 -10.38 7.66
C SER A 40 -1.92 -10.11 8.88
N SER A 41 -1.86 -8.88 9.41
CA SER A 41 -2.52 -8.51 10.67
C SER A 41 -3.31 -7.20 10.59
N ALA A 42 -4.21 -7.08 9.60
CA ALA A 42 -5.01 -5.87 9.41
C ALA A 42 -6.36 -5.90 10.13
N TYR A 43 -6.72 -4.77 10.75
CA TYR A 43 -8.03 -4.61 11.37
C TYR A 43 -8.50 -3.16 11.46
N LEU A 44 -9.81 -2.98 11.47
CA LEU A 44 -10.47 -1.72 11.77
C LEU A 44 -10.87 -1.71 13.25
N ALA A 45 -10.28 -0.83 14.04
CA ALA A 45 -10.63 -0.64 15.45
C ALA A 45 -11.66 0.48 15.62
N CYS A 46 -12.75 0.21 16.33
CA CYS A 46 -13.79 1.19 16.63
C CYS A 46 -13.93 1.42 18.14
N ASN A 47 -13.70 2.65 18.60
CA ASN A 47 -14.08 3.07 19.94
C ASN A 47 -15.60 3.32 19.98
N ALA A 48 -16.34 2.55 20.76
CA ALA A 48 -17.81 2.58 20.75
C ALA A 48 -18.42 3.79 21.49
N LYS A 49 -17.66 4.45 22.38
CA LYS A 49 -18.10 5.69 23.07
C LYS A 49 -17.89 6.92 22.20
N GLY A 50 -16.70 7.04 21.61
CA GLY A 50 -16.33 8.19 20.77
C GLY A 50 -16.62 8.01 19.27
N LEU A 51 -17.06 6.82 18.85
CA LEU A 51 -17.33 6.44 17.46
C LEU A 51 -16.16 6.73 16.50
N ARG A 52 -14.92 6.66 17.02
CA ARG A 52 -13.69 6.89 16.27
C ARG A 52 -13.14 5.60 15.70
N LEU A 53 -12.63 5.67 14.47
CA LEU A 53 -12.04 4.55 13.76
C LEU A 53 -10.53 4.71 13.55
N GLN A 54 -9.83 3.59 13.61
CA GLN A 54 -8.44 3.47 13.20
C GLN A 54 -8.30 2.22 12.34
N LEU A 55 -7.59 2.34 11.22
CA LEU A 55 -7.15 1.21 10.43
C LEU A 55 -5.72 0.90 10.83
N VAL A 56 -5.50 -0.32 11.31
CA VAL A 56 -4.22 -0.77 11.85
C VAL A 56 -3.77 -2.01 11.07
N ALA A 57 -2.48 -2.11 10.79
CA ALA A 57 -1.87 -3.35 10.33
C ALA A 57 -0.44 -3.44 10.83
N GLU A 58 0.03 -4.66 11.10
CA GLU A 58 1.39 -4.92 11.57
C GLU A 58 1.74 -4.07 12.80
N GLY A 59 0.79 -3.95 13.73
CA GLY A 59 0.93 -3.15 14.96
C GLY A 59 0.96 -1.62 14.75
N ASN A 60 0.80 -1.12 13.52
CA ASN A 60 0.94 0.30 13.19
C ASN A 60 -0.36 0.90 12.64
N VAL A 61 -0.72 2.11 13.09
CA VAL A 61 -1.87 2.83 12.53
C VAL A 61 -1.55 3.28 11.11
N LEU A 62 -2.30 2.74 10.14
CA LEU A 62 -2.20 3.10 8.72
C LEU A 62 -3.10 4.30 8.37
N SER A 63 -4.22 4.46 9.08
CA SER A 63 -5.15 5.57 8.85
C SER A 63 -5.99 5.89 10.09
N TYR A 64 -6.25 7.17 10.33
CA TYR A 64 -7.24 7.64 11.30
C TYR A 64 -8.66 7.74 10.72
N CYS A 65 -8.88 7.19 9.53
CA CYS A 65 -10.22 6.96 8.96
C CYS A 65 -11.11 8.22 8.87
N GLY A 66 -10.55 9.41 8.63
CA GLY A 66 -11.31 10.68 8.61
C GLY A 66 -12.44 10.76 7.57
N GLY A 67 -12.48 9.86 6.58
CA GLY A 67 -13.56 9.74 5.61
C GLY A 67 -14.74 8.86 6.06
N TRP A 68 -14.70 8.30 7.27
CA TRP A 68 -15.72 7.39 7.78
C TRP A 68 -16.74 8.08 8.68
N ARG A 69 -17.99 7.64 8.58
CA ARG A 69 -19.06 7.92 9.54
C ARG A 69 -19.45 6.63 10.23
N VAL A 70 -19.58 6.69 11.55
CA VAL A 70 -20.08 5.58 12.37
C VAL A 70 -21.31 6.09 13.12
N LEU A 71 -22.38 5.32 13.08
CA LEU A 71 -23.61 5.59 13.81
C LEU A 71 -23.98 4.37 14.64
N LYS A 72 -24.24 4.60 15.92
CA LYS A 72 -24.74 3.58 16.84
C LYS A 72 -26.26 3.63 16.82
N THR A 73 -26.91 2.63 16.22
CA THR A 73 -28.38 2.58 16.07
C THR A 73 -29.05 1.82 17.21
N LYS A 74 -28.33 0.90 17.86
CA LYS A 74 -28.70 0.22 19.11
C LYS A 74 -27.43 0.01 19.97
N PRO A 75 -27.54 -0.33 21.26
CA PRO A 75 -26.38 -0.58 22.12
C PRO A 75 -25.28 -1.48 21.52
N PHE A 76 -25.67 -2.46 20.70
CA PHE A 76 -24.81 -3.44 20.03
C PHE A 76 -24.80 -3.37 18.50
N LEU A 77 -25.45 -2.36 17.90
CA LEU A 77 -25.61 -2.27 16.45
C LEU A 77 -25.02 -0.98 15.92
N PHE A 78 -24.06 -1.10 15.01
CA PHE A 78 -23.30 0.01 14.45
C PHE A 78 -23.42 -0.01 12.93
N HIS A 79 -23.75 1.13 12.35
CA HIS A 79 -23.68 1.36 10.91
C HIS A 79 -22.41 2.15 10.62
N MET A 80 -21.62 1.71 9.65
CA MET A 80 -20.32 2.27 9.31
C MET A 80 -20.27 2.55 7.81
N LYS A 81 -19.97 3.78 7.41
CA LYS A 81 -19.97 4.18 6.00
C LYS A 81 -18.81 5.10 5.68
N HIS A 82 -18.00 4.71 4.71
CA HIS A 82 -17.02 5.62 4.11
C HIS A 82 -17.70 6.62 3.17
N ARG A 83 -17.25 7.88 3.14
CA ARG A 83 -17.83 8.97 2.32
C ARG A 83 -17.84 8.68 0.81
N GLY A 84 -16.88 7.89 0.36
CA GLY A 84 -16.76 7.44 -1.03
C GLY A 84 -17.79 6.38 -1.42
N TRP A 85 -18.36 5.65 -0.45
CA TRP A 85 -19.32 4.59 -0.72
C TRP A 85 -20.72 5.17 -0.92
N LYS A 86 -21.24 5.05 -2.14
CA LYS A 86 -22.55 5.61 -2.49
C LYS A 86 -23.69 4.62 -2.21
N ARG A 87 -23.50 3.35 -2.59
CA ARG A 87 -24.58 2.35 -2.70
C ARG A 87 -24.69 1.38 -1.52
N PHE A 88 -23.79 1.46 -0.55
CA PHE A 88 -23.78 0.55 0.60
C PHE A 88 -23.19 1.19 1.85
N PHE A 89 -23.35 0.48 2.97
CA PHE A 89 -22.64 0.69 4.22
C PHE A 89 -22.44 -0.67 4.90
N TRP A 90 -21.58 -0.70 5.91
CA TRP A 90 -21.40 -1.89 6.73
C TRP A 90 -22.22 -1.80 8.00
N LYS A 91 -22.80 -2.93 8.42
CA LYS A 91 -23.53 -3.08 9.67
C LYS A 91 -22.81 -4.08 10.55
N VAL A 92 -22.40 -3.66 11.73
CA VAL A 92 -21.72 -4.51 12.72
C VAL A 92 -22.66 -4.75 13.90
N ASN A 93 -22.91 -6.02 14.20
CA ASN A 93 -23.64 -6.45 15.38
C ASN A 93 -22.64 -7.06 16.38
N THR A 94 -22.32 -6.34 17.44
CA THR A 94 -21.35 -6.78 18.46
C THR A 94 -21.92 -7.84 19.38
N SER A 95 -23.24 -7.91 19.56
CA SER A 95 -23.87 -8.96 20.37
C SER A 95 -23.81 -10.33 19.69
N ARG A 96 -23.84 -10.34 18.35
CA ARG A 96 -23.74 -11.56 17.54
C ARG A 96 -22.35 -11.77 16.95
N GLN A 97 -21.44 -10.81 17.13
CA GLN A 97 -20.11 -10.80 16.52
C GLN A 97 -20.13 -11.05 15.00
N LEU A 98 -21.07 -10.39 14.31
CA LEU A 98 -21.23 -10.50 12.85
C LEU A 98 -21.23 -9.12 12.21
N ALA A 99 -20.66 -9.04 11.01
CA ALA A 99 -20.70 -7.86 10.17
C ALA A 99 -21.32 -8.17 8.81
N TYR A 100 -22.00 -7.17 8.24
CA TYR A 100 -22.72 -7.30 6.98
C TYR A 100 -22.47 -6.10 6.08
N ARG A 101 -22.34 -6.32 4.78
CA ARG A 101 -22.54 -5.28 3.77
C ARG A 101 -24.04 -5.11 3.55
N VAL A 102 -24.53 -3.87 3.60
CA VAL A 102 -25.94 -3.53 3.41
C VAL A 102 -26.11 -2.70 2.14
N ARG A 103 -26.92 -3.16 1.19
CA ARG A 103 -27.25 -2.48 -0.07
C ARG A 103 -28.75 -2.14 -0.14
N GLY A 104 -29.09 -1.05 -0.83
CA GLY A 104 -30.48 -0.61 -0.99
C GLY A 104 -31.16 -0.13 0.31
N GLY A 105 -30.43 -0.01 1.41
CA GLY A 105 -30.92 0.54 2.68
C GLY A 105 -30.42 1.97 2.91
N GLN A 106 -31.13 2.73 3.74
CA GLN A 106 -30.70 4.06 4.16
C GLN A 106 -29.72 3.97 5.35
N PHE A 107 -28.59 4.67 5.25
CA PHE A 107 -27.62 4.71 6.34
C PHE A 107 -28.26 5.25 7.62
N GLY A 108 -28.07 4.53 8.72
CA GLY A 108 -28.69 4.82 10.02
C GLY A 108 -30.09 4.25 10.26
N HIS A 109 -30.77 3.72 9.23
CA HIS A 109 -32.10 3.14 9.38
C HIS A 109 -32.08 1.60 9.21
N PRO A 110 -33.01 0.86 9.83
CA PRO A 110 -33.23 -0.54 9.51
C PRO A 110 -33.62 -0.72 8.03
N GLY A 111 -33.26 -1.86 7.45
CA GLY A 111 -33.61 -2.22 6.07
C GLY A 111 -32.41 -2.59 5.21
N GLY A 112 -32.66 -2.74 3.90
CA GLY A 112 -31.67 -3.13 2.89
C GLY A 112 -31.34 -4.64 2.89
N ARG A 113 -30.82 -5.10 1.75
CA ARG A 113 -30.30 -6.46 1.58
C ARG A 113 -28.96 -6.58 2.29
N LYS A 114 -28.80 -7.66 3.07
CA LYS A 114 -27.58 -7.94 3.84
C LYS A 114 -26.80 -9.07 3.18
N GLU A 115 -25.50 -8.87 3.07
CA GLU A 115 -24.51 -9.86 2.65
C GLU A 115 -23.50 -9.98 3.79
N ALA A 116 -23.18 -11.19 4.23
CA ALA A 116 -22.19 -11.39 5.29
C ALA A 116 -20.81 -10.92 4.81
N LEU A 117 -20.06 -10.24 5.69
CA LEU A 117 -18.66 -9.95 5.44
C LEU A 117 -17.81 -11.10 5.97
N ASP A 118 -16.77 -11.47 5.25
CA ASP A 118 -15.77 -12.44 5.68
C ASP A 118 -14.75 -11.76 6.60
N VAL A 119 -15.20 -11.42 7.81
CA VAL A 119 -14.40 -10.74 8.84
C VAL A 119 -14.70 -11.31 10.20
N THR A 120 -13.68 -11.36 11.05
CA THR A 120 -13.87 -11.69 12.47
C THR A 120 -14.21 -10.42 13.24
N VAL A 121 -15.29 -10.46 14.04
CA VAL A 121 -15.70 -9.33 14.90
C VAL A 121 -15.32 -9.62 16.34
N GLU A 122 -14.27 -8.96 16.83
CA GLU A 122 -13.86 -9.09 18.24
C GLU A 122 -14.39 -7.93 19.07
N VAL A 123 -14.90 -8.23 20.26
CA VAL A 123 -15.53 -7.24 21.13
C VAL A 123 -14.79 -7.15 22.46
N VAL A 124 -14.49 -5.91 22.88
CA VAL A 124 -13.90 -5.60 24.18
C VAL A 124 -14.96 -4.97 25.07
N GLY A 125 -15.20 -5.61 26.22
CA GLY A 125 -16.28 -5.28 27.14
C GLY A 125 -17.53 -6.13 26.91
N LYS A 126 -18.69 -5.67 27.40
CA LYS A 126 -19.95 -6.43 27.28
C LYS A 126 -20.45 -6.39 25.84
N PRO A 127 -20.80 -7.53 25.20
CA PRO A 127 -21.27 -7.55 23.79
C PRO A 127 -22.46 -6.63 23.48
N LYS A 128 -23.38 -6.47 24.45
CA LYS A 128 -24.53 -5.56 24.35
C LYS A 128 -24.17 -4.07 24.55
N HIS A 129 -23.03 -3.79 25.20
CA HIS A 129 -22.53 -2.46 25.52
C HIS A 129 -20.99 -2.41 25.34
N PRO A 130 -20.50 -2.58 24.10
CA PRO A 130 -19.07 -2.71 23.87
C PRO A 130 -18.36 -1.41 24.21
N ARG A 131 -17.15 -1.50 24.76
CA ARG A 131 -16.24 -0.35 24.89
C ARG A 131 -15.51 -0.10 23.58
N ARG A 132 -15.10 -1.19 22.92
CA ARG A 132 -14.41 -1.20 21.63
C ARG A 132 -14.77 -2.48 20.90
N PHE A 133 -14.67 -2.47 19.58
CA PHE A 133 -14.67 -3.68 18.78
C PHE A 133 -13.69 -3.57 17.62
N TYR A 134 -13.32 -4.70 17.05
CA TYR A 134 -12.40 -4.83 15.93
C TYR A 134 -13.07 -5.61 14.80
N LEU A 135 -12.84 -5.19 13.56
CA LEU A 135 -13.09 -6.00 12.37
C LEU A 135 -11.74 -6.46 11.83
N ARG A 136 -11.43 -7.75 11.96
CA ARG A 136 -10.19 -8.33 11.43
C ARG A 136 -10.41 -8.84 10.02
N PHE A 137 -9.46 -8.54 9.14
CA PHE A 137 -9.51 -8.87 7.73
C PHE A 137 -8.42 -9.90 7.40
N SER A 138 -8.80 -10.99 6.75
CA SER A 138 -7.89 -11.99 6.18
C SER A 138 -7.36 -11.58 4.80
N ASP A 139 -8.08 -10.71 4.10
CA ASP A 139 -7.85 -10.34 2.70
C ASP A 139 -7.33 -8.90 2.53
N ALA A 140 -6.79 -8.30 3.59
CA ALA A 140 -6.36 -6.91 3.54
C ALA A 140 -5.02 -6.74 2.81
N TYR A 141 -4.95 -5.72 1.96
CA TYR A 141 -3.72 -5.35 1.27
C TYR A 141 -3.63 -3.85 1.04
N MET A 142 -2.39 -3.37 0.88
CA MET A 142 -2.10 -2.02 0.42
C MET A 142 -1.71 -2.05 -1.06
N VAL A 143 -2.37 -1.22 -1.87
CA VAL A 143 -1.98 -0.97 -3.27
C VAL A 143 -1.18 0.31 -3.32
N ILE A 144 -0.01 0.26 -3.95
CA ILE A 144 0.88 1.41 -4.11
C ILE A 144 1.21 1.56 -5.59
N GLU A 145 1.02 2.78 -6.11
CA GLU A 145 1.53 3.15 -7.42
C GLU A 145 2.57 4.26 -7.25
N PRO A 146 3.86 3.93 -7.40
CA PRO A 146 4.90 4.95 -7.38
C PRO A 146 4.74 5.88 -8.59
N GLY A 147 4.98 7.17 -8.39
CA GLY A 147 5.01 8.13 -9.49
C GLY A 147 6.28 7.98 -10.33
N ARG A 148 6.29 8.62 -11.51
CA ARG A 148 7.49 8.70 -12.36
C ARG A 148 8.68 9.32 -11.60
N ARG A 149 8.40 10.41 -10.85
CA ARG A 149 9.40 11.09 -10.01
C ARG A 149 9.65 10.30 -8.70
N PRO A 150 10.90 10.18 -8.24
CA PRO A 150 11.26 9.35 -7.08
C PRO A 150 10.51 9.65 -5.77
N SER A 151 10.07 10.88 -5.55
CA SER A 151 9.41 11.29 -4.29
C SER A 151 7.90 11.51 -4.45
N ARG A 152 7.30 11.09 -5.58
CA ARG A 152 5.87 11.27 -5.85
C ARG A 152 5.15 9.94 -5.69
N LEU A 153 4.09 9.95 -4.89
CA LEU A 153 3.14 8.86 -4.77
C LEU A 153 1.97 9.17 -5.71
N ARG A 154 1.63 8.25 -6.64
CA ARG A 154 0.46 8.43 -7.50
C ARG A 154 -0.79 7.91 -6.82
N LEU A 155 -0.69 6.74 -6.19
CA LEU A 155 -1.78 6.09 -5.49
C LEU A 155 -1.24 5.38 -4.25
N LEU A 156 -1.99 5.49 -3.15
CA LEU A 156 -1.92 4.53 -2.06
C LEU A 156 -3.33 4.28 -1.55
N GLN A 157 -3.71 3.02 -1.50
CA GLN A 157 -4.99 2.60 -0.95
C GLN A 157 -4.79 1.40 -0.04
N VAL A 158 -5.59 1.32 1.01
CA VAL A 158 -5.73 0.09 1.81
C VAL A 158 -7.10 -0.49 1.52
N VAL A 159 -7.14 -1.74 1.13
CA VAL A 159 -8.32 -2.45 0.62
C VAL A 159 -8.52 -3.70 1.46
N ALA A 160 -9.79 -4.02 1.75
CA ALA A 160 -10.20 -5.33 2.28
C ALA A 160 -11.67 -5.55 1.92
N GLN A 161 -12.09 -6.81 1.84
CA GLN A 161 -13.44 -7.22 1.42
C GLN A 161 -13.81 -6.66 0.03
N GLY A 162 -12.82 -6.43 -0.84
CA GLY A 162 -13.01 -5.76 -2.13
C GLY A 162 -13.34 -4.27 -2.07
N ASP A 163 -13.33 -3.64 -0.89
CA ASP A 163 -13.66 -2.23 -0.68
C ASP A 163 -12.44 -1.42 -0.24
N VAL A 164 -12.29 -0.20 -0.77
CA VAL A 164 -11.24 0.73 -0.32
C VAL A 164 -11.60 1.29 1.06
N LEU A 165 -10.79 0.93 2.07
CA LEU A 165 -10.95 1.37 3.47
C LEU A 165 -10.25 2.70 3.75
N SER A 166 -9.15 2.97 3.04
CA SER A 166 -8.37 4.20 3.17
C SER A 166 -7.75 4.59 1.83
N TYR A 167 -7.71 5.90 1.55
CA TYR A 167 -7.15 6.49 0.33
C TYR A 167 -5.75 7.07 0.53
N GLY A 168 -5.01 6.58 1.54
CA GLY A 168 -3.58 6.86 1.68
C GLY A 168 -3.22 8.32 1.94
N VAL A 169 -4.12 9.10 2.53
CA VAL A 169 -3.86 10.48 2.93
C VAL A 169 -2.70 10.51 3.95
N ASN A 170 -1.80 11.49 3.80
CA ASN A 170 -0.63 11.71 4.66
C ASN A 170 0.44 10.60 4.60
N TRP A 171 0.57 9.95 3.44
CA TRP A 171 1.69 9.05 3.17
C TRP A 171 2.74 9.72 2.29
N ARG A 172 4.00 9.40 2.55
CA ARG A 172 5.17 9.82 1.79
C ARG A 172 5.88 8.59 1.27
N ILE A 173 6.36 8.68 0.03
CA ILE A 173 7.20 7.67 -0.60
C ILE A 173 8.51 8.29 -1.07
N LYS A 174 9.59 7.52 -1.00
CA LYS A 174 10.87 7.88 -1.61
C LYS A 174 11.49 6.65 -2.27
N ARG A 175 11.63 6.69 -3.59
CA ARG A 175 12.39 5.70 -4.35
C ARG A 175 13.89 6.01 -4.22
N LEU A 176 14.66 5.06 -3.73
CA LEU A 176 16.12 5.15 -3.59
C LEU A 176 16.84 4.47 -4.75
N LYS A 177 16.31 3.31 -5.17
CA LYS A 177 16.73 2.54 -6.34
C LYS A 177 15.46 2.09 -7.07
N PRO A 178 15.51 1.66 -8.35
CA PRO A 178 14.32 1.20 -9.06
C PRO A 178 13.50 0.14 -8.32
N TYR A 179 14.17 -0.71 -7.53
CA TYR A 179 13.56 -1.77 -6.73
C TYR A 179 13.39 -1.45 -5.23
N LEU A 180 13.83 -0.27 -4.76
CA LEU A 180 13.93 0.04 -3.32
C LEU A 180 13.19 1.33 -2.97
N PHE A 181 12.19 1.21 -2.10
CA PHE A 181 11.29 2.29 -1.73
C PHE A 181 11.24 2.46 -0.22
N HIS A 182 11.25 3.69 0.26
CA HIS A 182 10.87 4.01 1.62
C HIS A 182 9.45 4.54 1.61
N LEU A 183 8.63 4.04 2.53
CA LEU A 183 7.24 4.43 2.72
C LEU A 183 7.04 4.87 4.17
N LYS A 184 6.48 6.06 4.36
CA LYS A 184 6.28 6.62 5.70
C LYS A 184 4.96 7.35 5.79
N ARG A 185 4.18 7.03 6.81
CA ARG A 185 2.99 7.79 7.18
C ARG A 185 3.36 8.97 8.07
N GLU A 186 2.66 10.08 7.91
CA GLU A 186 2.74 11.20 8.84
C GLU A 186 2.28 10.78 10.25
N GLY A 187 2.99 11.25 11.26
CA GLY A 187 2.78 10.86 12.66
C GLY A 187 3.54 9.60 13.10
N TRP A 188 4.12 8.81 12.18
CA TRP A 188 5.08 7.78 12.58
C TRP A 188 6.39 8.42 13.06
N LYS A 189 6.73 8.21 14.32
CA LYS A 189 7.94 8.72 14.97
C LYS A 189 9.00 7.62 15.03
N GLY A 190 10.25 7.96 14.70
CA GLY A 190 11.38 7.04 14.85
C GLY A 190 11.52 5.92 13.82
N PHE A 191 10.52 5.68 12.95
CA PHE A 191 10.58 4.61 11.96
C PHE A 191 9.93 4.94 10.61
N TYR A 192 10.16 4.06 9.63
CA TYR A 192 9.46 3.98 8.35
C TYR A 192 9.53 2.55 7.80
N TRP A 193 8.79 2.25 6.73
CA TRP A 193 8.89 0.97 6.03
C TRP A 193 9.83 1.08 4.83
N LYS A 194 10.69 0.08 4.63
CA LYS A 194 11.52 -0.09 3.45
C LYS A 194 11.02 -1.30 2.67
N ILE A 195 10.65 -1.09 1.42
CA ILE A 195 10.13 -2.12 0.52
C ILE A 195 11.22 -2.44 -0.50
N ASN A 196 11.68 -3.69 -0.52
CA ASN A 196 12.58 -4.21 -1.54
C ASN A 196 11.79 -5.12 -2.49
N THR A 197 11.49 -4.60 -3.68
CA THR A 197 10.68 -5.30 -4.68
C THR A 197 11.45 -6.39 -5.42
N SER A 198 12.79 -6.31 -5.48
CA SER A 198 13.63 -7.36 -6.05
C SER A 198 13.64 -8.61 -5.16
N ARG A 199 13.63 -8.41 -3.84
CA ARG A 199 13.59 -9.51 -2.85
C ARG A 199 12.18 -9.83 -2.35
N ARG A 200 11.19 -9.03 -2.72
CA ARG A 200 9.79 -9.11 -2.26
C ARG A 200 9.64 -9.08 -0.74
N GLU A 201 10.45 -8.25 -0.09
CA GLU A 201 10.49 -8.11 1.37
C GLU A 201 10.12 -6.69 1.79
N VAL A 202 9.52 -6.58 2.97
CA VAL A 202 9.27 -5.29 3.64
C VAL A 202 9.95 -5.30 4.99
N TYR A 203 10.64 -4.22 5.30
CA TYR A 203 11.32 -4.03 6.57
C TYR A 203 10.74 -2.84 7.31
N ARG A 204 10.62 -2.95 8.63
CA ARG A 204 10.56 -1.79 9.52
C ARG A 204 11.98 -1.29 9.74
N VAL A 205 12.22 -0.01 9.50
CA VAL A 205 13.53 0.62 9.70
C VAL A 205 13.44 1.64 10.81
N GLU A 206 14.29 1.48 11.83
CA GLU A 206 14.37 2.35 13.01
C GLU A 206 15.75 3.02 13.10
N GLY A 207 15.80 4.22 13.67
CA GLY A 207 17.05 5.00 13.81
C GLY A 207 17.65 5.52 12.50
N GLY A 208 17.10 5.14 11.34
CA GLY A 208 17.50 5.64 10.03
C GLY A 208 16.83 6.96 9.63
N ARG A 209 17.42 7.68 8.67
CA ARG A 209 16.82 8.88 8.07
C ARG A 209 15.99 8.52 6.84
N PHE A 210 14.69 8.85 6.84
CA PHE A 210 13.81 8.61 5.71
C PHE A 210 14.38 9.21 4.41
N GLY A 211 14.50 8.39 3.37
CA GLY A 211 15.10 8.77 2.09
C GLY A 211 16.62 8.62 2.01
N ARG A 212 17.27 8.02 3.02
CA ARG A 212 18.66 7.59 3.00
C ARG A 212 18.76 6.14 3.49
N LEU A 213 19.77 5.40 3.05
CA LEU A 213 20.07 4.07 3.57
C LEU A 213 20.61 4.17 5.01
N GLY A 214 20.45 3.10 5.79
CA GLY A 214 20.89 2.99 7.18
C GLY A 214 19.75 2.90 8.19
N GLY A 215 20.10 2.64 9.44
CA GLY A 215 19.17 2.27 10.52
C GLY A 215 19.14 0.76 10.76
N ARG A 216 18.48 0.35 11.84
CA ARG A 216 18.23 -1.07 12.15
C ARG A 216 17.00 -1.54 11.39
N GLU A 217 17.09 -2.71 10.79
CA GLU A 217 16.02 -3.28 9.96
C GLU A 217 15.44 -4.53 10.62
N GLU A 218 14.12 -4.61 10.65
CA GLU A 218 13.35 -5.76 11.11
C GLU A 218 12.45 -6.22 9.96
N LEU A 219 12.57 -7.48 9.55
CA LEU A 219 11.74 -8.04 8.49
C LEU A 219 10.28 -8.14 8.98
N LEU A 220 9.35 -7.64 8.17
CA LEU A 220 7.92 -7.75 8.44
C LEU A 220 7.31 -8.91 7.68
N ASN A 221 6.33 -9.57 8.29
CA ASN A 221 5.53 -10.62 7.64
C ASN A 221 4.50 -10.01 6.67
N ILE A 222 4.98 -9.39 5.59
CA ILE A 222 4.17 -8.77 4.54
C ILE A 222 4.58 -9.40 3.21
N ARG A 223 3.65 -10.09 2.54
CA ARG A 223 3.90 -10.59 1.18
C ARG A 223 3.84 -9.44 0.18
N VAL A 224 4.79 -9.41 -0.75
CA VAL A 224 4.89 -8.38 -1.79
C VAL A 224 4.66 -8.97 -3.18
N ASP A 225 3.64 -8.47 -3.88
CA ASP A 225 3.48 -8.70 -5.32
C ASP A 225 3.81 -7.42 -6.10
N VAL A 226 4.44 -7.60 -7.27
CA VAL A 226 5.03 -6.51 -8.05
C VAL A 226 4.56 -6.61 -9.51
N VAL A 227 4.09 -5.50 -10.06
CA VAL A 227 3.71 -5.37 -11.47
C VAL A 227 4.63 -4.34 -12.14
N TYR A 228 5.31 -4.74 -13.23
CA TYR A 228 6.27 -3.91 -13.98
C TYR A 228 5.68 -3.30 -15.26
#